data_AF-A0A0C9RG15-F1
#
_entry.id   AF-A0A0C9RG15-F1
#
_cell.length_a   1.000
_cell.length_b   1.000
_cell.length_c   1.000
_cell.angle_alpha   90.00
_cell.angle_beta   90.00
_cell.angle_gamma   90.00
#
_symmetry.space_group_name_H-M   'P 1'
#
loop_
_entity.id
_entity.type
_entity.pdbx_description
1 polymer ?
#
loop_
_entity_poly.entity_id
_entity_poly.type
_entity_poly.pdbx_seq_one_letter_code
_entity_poly.pdbx_strand_id
1 'polypeptide(L)'
;LEFSKEFDIIGDVRGVGLFVGIELVKNRETREPDTKSAHWVVNRMKSLHKVLVSSDGPNDNVIKLKPPMCFNQENADQFLQAFRECLAMLVKEGNDAHFMVGADAEQNTSTMFENRQRLIKSS
;
A
#
# COMPACT_ATOMS: atom_id res chain seq x y z
N LEU A 1 -5.25 -16.65 -7.68
CA LEU A 1 -6.27 -15.68 -7.21
C LEU A 1 -6.61 -15.83 -5.73
N GLU A 2 -6.39 -16.98 -5.09
CA GLU A 2 -6.66 -17.17 -3.65
C GLU A 2 -5.99 -16.14 -2.75
N PHE A 3 -4.76 -15.73 -3.07
CA PHE A 3 -4.04 -14.63 -2.41
C PHE A 3 -4.87 -13.37 -2.20
N SER A 4 -5.66 -12.96 -3.19
CA SER A 4 -6.43 -11.70 -3.09
C SER A 4 -7.40 -11.69 -1.92
N LYS A 5 -7.86 -12.88 -1.47
CA LYS A 5 -8.76 -13.03 -0.34
C LYS A 5 -8.07 -12.83 1.00
N GLU A 6 -6.73 -12.96 1.06
CA GLU A 6 -5.94 -12.75 2.28
C GLU A 6 -5.89 -11.27 2.71
N PHE A 7 -6.21 -10.33 1.80
CA PHE A 7 -6.10 -8.89 2.03
C PHE A 7 -7.40 -8.17 1.72
N ASP A 8 -8.12 -7.69 2.74
CA ASP A 8 -9.42 -7.01 2.58
C ASP A 8 -9.36 -5.73 1.75
N ILE A 9 -8.19 -5.10 1.69
CA ILE A 9 -7.94 -3.92 0.86
C ILE A 9 -8.03 -4.21 -0.64
N ILE A 10 -7.87 -5.47 -1.08
CA ILE A 10 -8.08 -5.84 -2.48
C ILE A 10 -9.57 -5.99 -2.73
N GLY A 11 -10.14 -5.08 -3.50
CA GLY A 11 -11.56 -5.09 -3.87
C GLY A 11 -11.84 -5.99 -5.06
N ASP A 12 -10.98 -5.94 -6.07
CA ASP A 12 -11.21 -6.67 -7.33
C ASP A 12 -9.88 -6.93 -8.06
N VAL A 13 -9.83 -8.01 -8.85
CA VAL A 13 -8.70 -8.35 -9.72
C VAL A 13 -9.25 -8.66 -11.09
N ARG A 14 -8.91 -7.82 -12.07
CA ARG A 14 -9.44 -7.87 -13.44
C ARG A 14 -8.31 -7.99 -14.45
N GLY A 15 -8.61 -8.53 -15.62
CA GLY A 15 -7.66 -8.61 -16.74
C GLY A 15 -7.50 -10.02 -17.31
N VAL A 16 -6.79 -10.11 -18.44
CA VAL A 16 -6.54 -11.36 -19.16
C VAL A 16 -5.12 -11.35 -19.71
N GLY A 17 -4.43 -12.49 -19.63
CA GLY A 17 -3.03 -12.60 -20.07
C GLY A 17 -2.09 -11.72 -19.24
N LEU A 18 -1.16 -11.04 -19.90
CA LEU A 18 -0.18 -10.14 -19.26
C LEU A 18 -0.69 -8.71 -19.09
N PHE A 19 -2.01 -8.54 -18.92
CA PHE A 19 -2.61 -7.25 -18.60
C PHE A 19 -3.59 -7.42 -17.46
N VAL A 20 -3.15 -7.07 -16.25
CA VAL A 20 -3.88 -7.28 -15.00
C VAL A 20 -3.99 -5.96 -14.23
N GLY A 21 -5.17 -5.69 -13.69
CA GLY A 21 -5.47 -4.59 -12.79
C GLY A 21 -5.95 -5.11 -11.44
N ILE A 22 -5.39 -4.58 -10.35
CA ILE A 22 -5.72 -4.93 -8.97
C ILE A 22 -6.26 -3.68 -8.28
N GLU A 23 -7.56 -3.67 -7.99
CA GLU A 23 -8.25 -2.54 -7.39
C GLU A 23 -8.08 -2.54 -5.87
N LEU A 24 -7.58 -1.43 -5.32
CA LEU A 24 -7.52 -1.22 -3.88
C LEU A 24 -8.68 -0.35 -3.40
N VAL A 25 -9.36 -0.81 -2.35
CA VAL A 25 -10.55 -0.18 -1.75
C VAL A 25 -10.43 -0.15 -0.24
N LYS A 26 -11.04 0.85 0.40
CA LYS A 26 -11.09 0.92 1.87
C LYS A 26 -12.05 -0.10 2.46
N ASN A 27 -13.09 -0.43 1.72
CA ASN A 27 -14.12 -1.39 2.11
C ASN A 27 -14.66 -2.11 0.87
N ARG A 28 -14.78 -3.44 0.96
CA ARG A 28 -15.20 -4.29 -0.17
C ARG A 28 -16.68 -4.14 -0.54
N GLU A 29 -17.54 -3.82 0.42
CA GLU A 29 -18.98 -3.65 0.21
C GLU A 29 -19.27 -2.32 -0.47
N THR A 30 -18.70 -1.22 0.04
CA THR A 30 -18.91 0.12 -0.51
C THR A 30 -18.10 0.38 -1.78
N ARG A 31 -17.03 -0.40 -1.99
CA ARG A 31 -16.02 -0.23 -3.06
C ARG A 31 -15.43 1.18 -3.07
N GLU A 32 -15.33 1.82 -1.91
CA GLU A 32 -14.71 3.15 -1.79
C GLU A 32 -13.23 3.08 -2.21
N PRO A 33 -12.79 3.84 -3.24
CA PRO A 33 -11.42 3.80 -3.73
C PRO A 33 -10.39 4.15 -2.65
N ASP A 34 -9.27 3.42 -2.61
CA ASP A 34 -8.14 3.76 -1.74
C ASP A 34 -6.89 4.18 -2.53
N THR A 35 -6.93 5.39 -3.06
CA THR A 35 -5.84 6.01 -3.82
C THR A 35 -4.55 6.13 -3.01
N LYS A 36 -4.65 6.42 -1.70
CA LYS A 36 -3.47 6.62 -0.83
C LYS A 36 -2.70 5.33 -0.69
N SER A 37 -3.40 4.24 -0.40
CA SER A 37 -2.81 2.91 -0.32
C SER A 37 -2.24 2.45 -1.65
N ALA A 38 -2.93 2.71 -2.77
CA ALA A 38 -2.40 2.38 -4.09
C ALA A 38 -1.07 3.09 -4.38
N HIS A 39 -1.01 4.41 -4.16
CA HIS A 39 0.23 5.18 -4.33
C HIS A 39 1.34 4.71 -3.39
N TRP A 40 1.00 4.38 -2.14
CA TRP A 40 1.96 3.84 -1.19
C TRP A 40 2.55 2.52 -1.71
N VAL A 41 1.71 1.59 -2.17
CA VAL A 41 2.16 0.28 -2.68
C VAL A 41 3.03 0.45 -3.92
N VAL A 42 2.63 1.27 -4.91
CA VAL A 42 3.45 1.55 -6.11
C VAL A 42 4.85 2.04 -5.72
N ASN A 43 4.91 3.00 -4.79
CA ASN A 43 6.17 3.58 -4.34
C ASN A 43 7.05 2.56 -3.60
N ARG A 44 6.46 1.67 -2.79
CA ARG A 44 7.18 0.62 -2.06
C ARG A 44 7.68 -0.50 -2.96
N MET A 45 6.87 -0.95 -3.92
CA MET A 45 7.31 -1.89 -4.95
C MET A 45 8.53 -1.38 -5.72
N LYS A 46 8.53 -0.09 -6.10
CA LYS A 46 9.68 0.55 -6.77
C LYS A 46 10.91 0.64 -5.87
N SER A 47 10.74 1.18 -4.66
CA SER A 47 11.86 1.52 -3.78
C SER A 47 12.54 0.29 -3.17
N LEU A 48 11.76 -0.65 -2.65
CA LEU A 48 12.25 -1.83 -1.93
C LEU A 48 12.56 -3.00 -2.85
N HIS A 49 11.66 -3.28 -3.81
CA HIS A 49 11.74 -4.50 -4.62
C HIS A 49 12.22 -4.26 -6.06
N LYS A 50 12.41 -3.00 -6.46
CA LYS A 50 12.78 -2.61 -7.84
C LYS A 50 11.77 -3.08 -8.90
N VAL A 51 10.52 -3.30 -8.49
CA VAL A 51 9.42 -3.68 -9.37
C VAL A 51 8.65 -2.43 -9.76
N LEU A 52 8.56 -2.17 -11.07
CA LEU A 52 7.89 -0.98 -11.61
C LEU A 52 6.47 -1.32 -12.04
N VAL A 53 5.51 -0.75 -11.32
CA VAL A 53 4.09 -0.74 -11.67
C VAL A 53 3.54 0.68 -11.61
N SER A 54 2.32 0.87 -12.09
CA SER A 54 1.62 2.16 -12.09
C SER A 54 0.24 2.00 -11.46
N SER A 55 -0.29 3.06 -10.88
CA SER A 55 -1.74 3.20 -10.67
C SER A 55 -2.46 3.55 -11.98
N ASP A 56 -3.76 3.29 -12.03
CA ASP A 56 -4.66 3.59 -13.15
C ASP A 56 -6.10 3.76 -12.65
N GLY A 57 -7.00 4.10 -13.57
CA GLY A 57 -8.43 4.31 -13.34
C GLY A 57 -8.75 5.75 -12.90
N PRO A 58 -10.03 6.14 -12.88
CA PRO A 58 -10.44 7.52 -12.60
C PRO A 58 -10.07 8.00 -11.19
N ASN A 59 -9.79 7.07 -10.27
CA ASN A 59 -9.44 7.36 -8.87
C ASN A 59 -7.99 6.97 -8.54
N ASP A 60 -7.17 6.59 -9.53
CA ASP A 60 -5.78 6.14 -9.34
C ASP A 60 -5.59 5.03 -8.27
N ASN A 61 -6.61 4.20 -8.07
CA ASN A 61 -6.63 3.15 -7.05
C ASN A 61 -6.39 1.73 -7.60
N VAL A 62 -6.18 1.59 -8.91
CA VAL A 62 -5.94 0.29 -9.56
C VAL A 62 -4.46 0.11 -9.86
N ILE A 63 -3.81 -0.86 -9.22
CA ILE A 63 -2.44 -1.25 -9.54
C ILE A 63 -2.44 -2.03 -10.86
N LYS A 64 -1.70 -1.54 -11.85
CA LYS A 64 -1.65 -2.11 -13.19
C LYS A 64 -0.33 -2.83 -13.46
N LEU A 65 -0.43 -4.10 -13.84
CA LEU A 65 0.66 -4.94 -14.31
C LEU A 65 0.50 -5.18 -15.82
N LYS A 66 1.43 -4.65 -16.61
CA LYS A 66 1.50 -4.81 -18.07
C LYS A 66 2.96 -4.98 -18.55
N PRO A 67 3.62 -6.09 -18.21
CA PRO A 67 5.03 -6.28 -18.52
C PRO A 67 5.26 -6.57 -20.02
N PRO A 68 6.53 -6.56 -20.48
CA PRO A 68 6.88 -7.02 -21.83
C PRO A 68 6.47 -8.47 -22.09
N MET A 69 6.30 -8.86 -23.35
CA MET A 69 5.83 -10.21 -23.73
C MET A 69 6.79 -11.36 -23.34
N CYS A 70 8.05 -11.06 -23.05
CA CYS A 70 9.01 -12.05 -22.54
C CYS A 70 8.88 -12.32 -21.03
N PHE A 71 7.93 -11.66 -20.34
CA PHE A 71 7.66 -11.87 -18.92
C PHE A 71 7.26 -13.31 -18.65
N ASN A 72 7.97 -13.95 -17.72
CA ASN A 72 7.84 -15.38 -17.44
C ASN A 72 7.27 -15.64 -16.04
N GLN A 73 7.12 -16.92 -15.69
CA GLN A 73 6.60 -17.34 -14.39
C GLN A 73 7.46 -16.85 -13.22
N GLU A 74 8.79 -16.91 -13.33
CA GLU A 74 9.69 -16.44 -12.27
C GLU A 74 9.51 -14.95 -12.00
N ASN A 75 9.31 -14.13 -13.04
CA ASN A 75 9.01 -12.71 -12.89
C ASN A 75 7.63 -12.50 -12.23
N ALA A 76 6.65 -13.34 -12.56
CA ALA A 76 5.32 -13.31 -11.93
C ALA A 76 5.42 -13.63 -10.43
N ASP A 77 6.21 -14.63 -10.06
CA ASP A 77 6.42 -15.04 -8.67
C ASP A 77 7.14 -13.94 -7.89
N GLN A 78 8.16 -13.32 -8.48
CA GLN A 78 8.85 -12.15 -7.91
C GLN A 78 7.89 -10.96 -7.70
N PHE A 79 7.05 -10.65 -8.69
CA PHE A 79 6.04 -9.61 -8.58
C PHE A 79 5.07 -9.93 -7.43
N LEU A 80 4.54 -11.15 -7.38
CA LEU A 80 3.58 -11.56 -6.37
C LEU A 80 4.20 -11.48 -4.98
N GLN A 81 5.41 -12.00 -4.76
CA GLN A 81 6.10 -11.93 -3.48
C GLN A 81 6.28 -10.48 -3.01
N ALA A 82 6.82 -9.61 -3.87
CA ALA A 82 6.99 -8.19 -3.56
C ALA A 82 5.66 -7.50 -3.24
N PHE A 83 4.60 -7.83 -3.98
CA PHE A 83 3.27 -7.27 -3.78
C PHE A 83 2.66 -7.74 -2.46
N ARG A 84 2.80 -9.04 -2.12
CA ARG A 84 2.37 -9.59 -0.82
C ARG A 84 3.03 -8.85 0.34
N GLU A 85 4.35 -8.69 0.28
CA GLU A 85 5.13 -8.03 1.33
C GLU A 85 4.71 -6.56 1.51
N CYS A 86 4.52 -5.83 0.41
CA CYS A 86 4.02 -4.45 0.45
C CYS A 86 2.64 -4.38 1.11
N LEU A 87 1.69 -5.24 0.74
CA LEU A 87 0.36 -5.23 1.34
C LEU A 87 0.39 -5.62 2.82
N ALA A 88 1.21 -6.60 3.21
CA ALA A 88 1.37 -6.96 4.61
C ALA A 88 1.93 -5.81 5.45
N MET A 89 2.93 -5.09 4.93
CA MET A 89 3.47 -3.89 5.58
C MET A 89 2.42 -2.79 5.70
N LEU A 90 1.67 -2.52 4.63
CA LEU A 90 0.61 -1.50 4.64
C LEU A 90 -0.47 -1.80 5.68
N VAL A 91 -0.94 -3.06 5.75
CA VAL A 91 -1.94 -3.48 6.74
C VAL A 91 -1.40 -3.36 8.16
N LYS A 92 -0.13 -3.73 8.38
CA LYS A 92 0.52 -3.56 9.68
C LYS A 92 0.62 -2.09 10.09
N GLU A 93 1.08 -1.21 9.19
CA GLU A 93 1.14 0.24 9.44
C GLU A 93 -0.25 0.83 9.73
N GLY A 94 -1.30 0.37 9.04
CA GLY A 94 -2.69 0.76 9.30
C GLY A 94 -3.19 0.32 10.67
N ASN A 95 -2.87 -0.90 11.09
CA ASN A 95 -3.22 -1.43 12.41
C ASN A 95 -2.44 -0.71 13.52
N ASP A 96 -1.14 -0.49 13.32
CA ASP A 96 -0.30 0.23 14.28
C ASP A 96 -0.78 1.69 14.42
N ALA A 97 -1.18 2.35 13.34
CA ALA A 97 -1.81 3.67 13.39
C ALA A 97 -3.16 3.65 14.11
N HIS A 98 -3.96 2.59 13.97
CA HIS A 98 -5.20 2.42 14.73
C HIS A 98 -4.92 2.22 16.24
N PHE A 99 -3.82 1.55 16.61
CA PHE A 99 -3.36 1.48 18.00
C PHE A 99 -2.86 2.83 18.53
N MET A 100 -2.21 3.64 17.70
CA MET A 100 -1.74 4.99 18.08
C MET A 100 -2.85 6.06 18.16
N VAL A 101 -4.02 5.81 17.55
CA VAL A 101 -5.21 6.67 17.70
C VAL A 101 -6.12 6.18 18.83
N GLY A 102 -5.96 4.92 19.27
CA GLY A 102 -6.74 4.29 20.34
C GLY A 102 -6.19 4.49 21.76
N ALA A 103 -5.01 5.10 21.93
CA ALA A 103 -4.47 5.49 23.23
C ALA A 103 -3.69 6.82 23.07
N ASP A 104 -4.09 7.83 23.83
CA ASP A 104 -3.33 9.07 24.10
C ASP A 104 -3.45 10.24 23.10
N ALA A 105 -4.66 10.54 22.61
CA ALA A 105 -4.92 11.75 21.83
C ALA A 105 -4.90 13.09 22.61
N GLU A 106 -4.76 13.11 23.95
CA GLU A 106 -4.81 14.36 24.73
C GLU A 106 -3.54 14.77 25.48
N GLN A 107 -2.48 13.96 25.52
CA GLN A 107 -1.25 14.31 26.28
C GLN A 107 0.02 14.50 25.44
N ASN A 108 0.09 13.97 24.22
CA ASN A 108 1.37 13.91 23.49
C ASN A 108 1.68 15.13 22.60
N THR A 109 0.71 16.03 22.37
CA THR A 109 0.96 17.27 21.61
C THR A 109 1.83 18.23 22.40
N SER A 110 1.64 18.34 23.71
CA SER A 110 2.46 19.20 24.58
C SER A 110 3.91 18.72 24.70
N THR A 111 4.13 17.41 24.78
CA THR A 111 5.47 16.81 24.96
C THR A 111 6.34 16.92 23.69
N MET A 112 5.72 16.87 22.51
CA MET A 112 6.42 17.04 21.21
C MET A 112 6.89 18.49 20.99
N PHE A 113 6.10 19.48 21.37
CA PHE A 113 6.48 20.89 21.25
C PHE A 113 7.59 21.29 22.25
N GLU A 114 7.58 20.76 23.47
CA GLU A 114 8.62 21.03 24.47
C GLU A 114 9.98 20.43 24.11
N ASN A 115 10.00 19.19 23.59
CA ASN A 115 11.26 18.56 23.16
C ASN A 115 11.88 19.26 21.93
N ARG A 116 11.05 19.79 21.03
CA ARG A 116 11.54 20.56 19.87
C ARG A 116 12.13 21.91 20.29
N GLN A 117 11.60 22.55 21.33
CA GLN A 117 12.18 23.80 21.87
C GLN A 117 13.49 23.58 22.63
N ARG A 118 13.68 22.43 23.29
CA ARG A 118 14.95 22.10 23.97
C ARG A 118 16.10 21.88 22.99
N LEU A 119 15.85 21.19 21.87
CA LEU A 119 16.87 20.91 20.86
C LEU A 119 17.37 22.17 20.14
N ILE A 120 16.54 23.21 19.99
CA ILE A 120 16.92 24.48 19.35
C ILE A 120 17.73 25.38 20.31
N LYS A 121 17.60 25.19 21.64
CA LYS A 121 18.32 25.98 22.64
C LYS A 121 19.67 25.37 23.07
N SER A 122 20.03 24.19 22.56
CA SER A 122 21.28 23.49 22.87
C SER A 122 22.24 23.39 21.67
N SER A 123 22.09 24.26 20.66
CA SER A 123 23.02 24.43 19.54
C SER A 123 23.48 25.87 19.47
#